data_AF-A0A9W9T916-F1
#
_entry.id   AF-A0A9W9T916-F1
#
_cell.length_a   1.000
_cell.length_b   1.000
_cell.length_c   1.000
_cell.angle_alpha   90.00
_cell.angle_beta   90.00
_cell.angle_gamma   90.00
#
_symmetry.space_group_name_H-M   'P 1'
#
loop_
_entity.id
_entity.type
_entity.pdbx_description
1 polymer ?
#
loop_
_entity_poly.entity_id
_entity_poly.type
_entity_poly.pdbx_seq_one_letter_code
_entity_poly.pdbx_strand_id
1 'polypeptide(L)'
;MVYFIDNTERTHVKGSQHALHVAFDTPLGKVGMLICWDVAFPEAFRDLISQVSKPIVVPFLWKLTDCAPHRLVHNRYVEKVFLDAALISRACENTCAVVFCNAGGPAEEDFAGLSQVTVPFLGCIGRTG
;
A
#
# COMPACT_ATOMS: atom_id res chain seq x y z
N MET A 1 7.14 -18.82 3.19
CA MET A 1 7.87 -18.24 2.05
C MET A 1 7.01 -17.08 1.54
N VAL A 2 7.38 -15.83 1.80
CA VAL A 2 6.60 -14.67 1.31
C VAL A 2 7.04 -14.44 -0.13
N TYR A 3 6.17 -14.79 -1.06
CA TYR A 3 6.49 -15.06 -2.47
C TYR A 3 6.61 -13.80 -3.38
N PHE A 4 6.76 -12.61 -2.79
CA PHE A 4 6.61 -11.32 -3.49
C PHE A 4 7.77 -10.32 -3.28
N ILE A 5 8.80 -10.65 -2.50
CA ILE A 5 9.87 -9.67 -2.22
C ILE A 5 10.91 -9.72 -3.33
N ASP A 6 10.98 -8.66 -4.14
CA ASP A 6 12.24 -8.27 -4.76
C ASP A 6 13.21 -7.83 -3.65
N ASN A 7 14.33 -8.54 -3.51
CA ASN A 7 15.30 -8.31 -2.43
C ASN A 7 16.30 -7.18 -2.74
N THR A 8 16.17 -6.50 -3.89
CA THR A 8 17.07 -5.42 -4.31
C THR A 8 17.13 -4.28 -3.30
N GLU A 9 15.99 -3.86 -2.75
CA GLU A 9 15.87 -2.73 -1.81
C GLU A 9 16.70 -2.94 -0.52
N ARG A 10 16.86 -4.20 -0.08
CA ARG A 10 17.56 -4.55 1.16
C ARG A 10 19.05 -4.16 1.17
N THR A 11 19.61 -3.91 -0.01
CA THR A 11 20.99 -3.41 -0.15
C THR A 11 21.11 -1.91 0.10
N HIS A 12 20.00 -1.17 0.00
CA HIS A 12 19.95 0.29 0.07
C HIS A 12 19.26 0.82 1.33
N VAL A 13 18.27 0.09 1.85
CA VAL A 13 17.52 0.50 3.04
C VAL A 13 17.51 -0.59 4.11
N LYS A 14 17.24 -0.18 5.34
CA LYS A 14 17.00 -1.08 6.47
C LYS A 14 15.61 -0.81 7.00
N GLY A 15 14.85 -1.88 7.24
CA GLY A 15 13.58 -1.76 7.95
C GLY A 15 13.78 -1.21 9.37
N SER A 16 12.73 -0.64 9.93
CA SER A 16 12.70 -0.07 11.28
C SER A 16 12.82 -1.12 12.41
N GLN A 17 12.97 -2.39 12.06
CA GLN A 17 13.07 -3.55 12.96
C GLN A 17 11.87 -3.71 13.89
N HIS A 18 11.99 -3.21 15.12
CA HIS A 18 10.98 -3.32 16.17
C HIS A 18 10.32 -1.97 16.52
N ALA A 19 10.69 -0.89 15.81
CA ALA A 19 10.04 0.39 16.03
C ALA A 19 8.61 0.32 15.49
N LEU A 20 7.65 0.62 16.36
CA LEU A 20 6.24 0.68 16.01
C LEU A 20 5.98 1.82 15.03
N HIS A 21 4.98 1.63 14.17
CA HIS A 21 4.46 2.73 13.35
C HIS A 21 3.82 3.78 14.26
N VAL A 22 4.08 5.07 14.02
CA VAL A 22 3.59 6.15 14.88
C VAL A 22 2.65 7.06 14.08
N ALA A 23 1.44 7.27 14.61
CA ALA A 23 0.50 8.25 14.07
C ALA A 23 0.83 9.65 14.61
N PHE A 24 0.67 10.68 13.77
CA PHE A 24 1.03 12.06 14.08
C PHE A 24 -0.13 13.02 13.82
N ASP A 25 -0.10 14.17 14.50
CA ASP A 25 -1.14 15.19 14.37
C ASP A 25 -0.97 16.01 13.09
N THR A 26 -2.09 16.30 12.44
CA THR A 26 -2.17 17.13 11.24
C THR A 26 -3.42 18.03 11.33
N PRO A 27 -3.56 19.06 10.48
CA PRO A 27 -4.80 19.83 10.38
C PRO A 27 -6.05 19.00 10.04
N LEU A 28 -5.89 17.78 9.51
CA LEU A 28 -6.97 16.84 9.19
C LEU A 28 -7.31 15.89 10.37
N GLY A 29 -6.60 16.03 11.50
CA GLY A 29 -6.65 15.12 12.64
C GLY A 29 -5.42 14.21 12.71
N LYS A 30 -5.54 13.13 13.48
CA LYS A 30 -4.44 12.17 13.68
C LYS A 30 -4.33 11.20 12.49
N VAL A 31 -3.17 11.18 11.86
CA VAL A 31 -2.90 10.46 10.60
C VAL A 31 -1.80 9.44 10.80
N GLY A 32 -1.98 8.25 10.23
CA GLY A 32 -0.94 7.25 10.13
C GLY A 32 -0.27 7.27 8.75
N MET A 33 1.00 6.87 8.68
CA MET A 33 1.72 6.71 7.41
C MET A 33 2.43 5.37 7.37
N LEU A 34 2.28 4.69 6.24
CA LEU A 34 2.96 3.43 5.90
C LEU A 34 3.70 3.59 4.58
N ILE A 35 4.67 2.73 4.29
CA ILE A 35 5.45 2.82 3.07
C ILE A 35 5.32 1.54 2.27
N CYS A 36 4.87 1.68 1.02
CA CYS A 36 4.95 0.63 0.02
C CYS A 36 4.47 -0.74 0.55
N TRP A 37 5.37 -1.70 0.64
CA TRP A 37 5.09 -3.08 1.01
C TRP A 37 4.42 -3.29 2.38
N ASP A 38 4.44 -2.28 3.27
CA ASP A 38 3.65 -2.29 4.51
C ASP A 38 2.16 -2.61 4.26
N VAL A 39 1.61 -2.27 3.08
CA VAL A 39 0.21 -2.58 2.70
C VAL A 39 -0.12 -4.07 2.75
N ALA A 40 0.87 -4.92 2.52
CA ALA A 40 0.72 -6.37 2.54
C ALA A 40 0.47 -6.92 3.94
N PHE A 41 0.88 -6.20 4.99
CA PHE A 41 0.85 -6.67 6.38
C PHE A 41 -0.27 -5.96 7.15
N PRO A 42 -1.37 -6.66 7.50
CA PRO A 42 -2.44 -6.05 8.27
C PRO A 42 -1.99 -5.55 9.65
N GLU A 43 -0.92 -6.11 10.21
CA GLU A 43 -0.31 -5.67 11.47
C GLU A 43 0.11 -4.19 11.43
N ALA A 44 0.65 -3.71 10.31
CA ALA A 44 1.11 -2.34 10.17
C ALA A 44 -0.04 -1.32 10.32
N PHE A 45 -1.25 -1.69 9.86
CA PHE A 45 -2.45 -0.88 10.02
C PHE A 45 -2.95 -0.91 11.46
N ARG A 46 -2.96 -2.10 12.10
CA ARG A 46 -3.41 -2.27 13.48
C ARG A 46 -2.59 -1.41 14.45
N ASP A 47 -1.28 -1.31 14.23
CA ASP A 47 -0.40 -0.45 15.02
C ASP A 47 -0.84 1.02 14.98
N LEU A 48 -1.16 1.55 13.79
CA LEU A 48 -1.59 2.94 13.60
C LEU A 48 -3.01 3.19 14.15
N ILE A 49 -3.94 2.28 13.88
CA ILE A 49 -5.34 2.42 14.33
C ILE A 49 -5.46 2.38 15.84
N SER A 50 -4.61 1.62 16.53
CA SER A 50 -4.55 1.61 18.00
C SER A 50 -4.24 3.00 18.60
N GLN A 51 -3.67 3.91 17.80
CA GLN A 51 -3.34 5.28 18.17
C GLN A 51 -4.44 6.30 17.78
N VAL A 52 -5.62 5.82 17.39
CA VAL A 52 -6.79 6.62 16.98
C VAL A 52 -6.55 7.40 15.67
N SER A 53 -5.75 6.84 14.75
CA SER A 53 -5.58 7.40 13.40
C SER A 53 -6.84 7.21 12.56
N LYS A 54 -7.24 8.21 11.75
CA LYS A 54 -8.46 8.12 10.92
C LYS A 54 -8.20 7.91 9.43
N PRO A 55 -7.29 8.67 8.78
CA PRO A 55 -6.73 8.25 7.52
C PRO A 55 -5.34 7.61 7.73
N ILE A 56 -5.05 6.61 6.91
CA ILE A 56 -3.70 6.07 6.72
C ILE A 56 -3.26 6.41 5.30
N VAL A 57 -2.14 7.12 5.18
CA VAL A 57 -1.54 7.47 3.89
C VAL A 57 -0.44 6.47 3.57
N VAL A 58 -0.44 5.96 2.34
CA VAL A 58 0.55 4.99 1.87
C VAL A 58 1.22 5.51 0.60
N PRO A 59 2.32 6.28 0.71
CA PRO A 59 3.24 6.49 -0.40
C PRO A 59 3.77 5.15 -0.94
N PHE A 60 3.83 5.04 -2.25
CA PHE A 60 4.07 3.80 -2.96
C PHE A 60 4.92 4.04 -4.21
N LEU A 61 5.79 3.08 -4.54
CA LEU A 61 6.47 2.99 -5.83
C LEU A 61 6.40 1.53 -6.25
N TRP A 62 5.52 1.24 -7.19
CA TRP A 62 5.28 -0.13 -7.64
C TRP A 62 4.95 -0.17 -9.12
N LYS A 63 5.60 -1.08 -9.82
CA LYS A 63 5.39 -1.37 -11.23
C LYS A 63 4.61 -2.66 -11.39
N LEU A 64 3.90 -2.79 -12.51
CA LEU A 64 3.13 -4.01 -12.81
C LEU A 64 4.02 -5.25 -13.01
N THR A 65 5.32 -5.04 -13.20
CA THR A 65 6.34 -6.06 -13.41
C THR A 65 7.21 -6.35 -12.18
N ASP A 66 6.84 -5.83 -11.00
CA ASP A 66 7.60 -6.07 -9.76
C ASP A 66 7.49 -7.51 -9.24
N CYS A 67 6.49 -8.30 -9.69
CA CYS A 67 6.50 -9.74 -9.45
C CYS A 67 7.56 -10.47 -10.27
N ALA A 68 8.08 -11.55 -9.69
CA ALA A 68 8.96 -12.47 -10.38
C ALA A 68 8.34 -12.95 -11.72
N PRO A 69 9.08 -12.96 -12.85
CA PRO A 69 8.55 -13.20 -14.20
C PRO A 69 7.71 -14.48 -14.37
N HIS A 70 8.04 -15.54 -13.62
CA HIS A 70 7.29 -16.80 -13.63
C HIS A 70 5.86 -16.69 -13.08
N ARG A 71 5.46 -15.55 -12.51
CA ARG A 71 4.10 -15.30 -12.01
C ARG A 71 3.22 -14.62 -13.04
N LEU A 72 3.83 -13.81 -13.92
CA LEU A 72 3.14 -13.11 -15.00
C LEU A 72 2.47 -14.07 -16.00
N VAL A 73 2.99 -15.29 -16.13
CA VAL A 73 2.36 -16.36 -16.94
C VAL A 73 1.01 -16.82 -16.40
N HIS A 74 0.75 -16.67 -15.10
CA HIS A 74 -0.54 -17.02 -14.50
C HIS A 74 -1.54 -15.87 -14.57
N ASN A 75 -1.07 -14.66 -14.27
CA ASN A 75 -1.90 -13.47 -14.34
C ASN A 75 -1.01 -12.23 -14.55
N ARG A 76 -1.09 -11.63 -15.74
CA ARG A 76 -0.37 -10.40 -16.08
C ARG A 76 -0.80 -9.16 -15.28
N TYR A 77 -1.93 -9.23 -14.57
CA TYR A 77 -2.47 -8.16 -13.74
C TYR A 77 -2.38 -8.48 -12.25
N VAL A 78 -1.54 -9.45 -11.85
CA VAL A 78 -1.46 -9.92 -10.46
C VAL A 78 -1.21 -8.80 -9.46
N GLU A 79 -0.34 -7.85 -9.79
CA GLU A 79 -0.04 -6.68 -8.93
C GLU A 79 -1.26 -5.79 -8.73
N LYS A 80 -1.98 -5.51 -9.81
CA LYS A 80 -3.22 -4.74 -9.75
C LYS A 80 -4.27 -5.44 -8.90
N VAL A 81 -4.45 -6.75 -9.10
CA VAL A 81 -5.40 -7.56 -8.31
C VAL A 81 -5.04 -7.53 -6.83
N PHE A 82 -3.75 -7.65 -6.51
CA PHE A 82 -3.28 -7.54 -5.13
C PHE A 82 -3.57 -6.17 -4.54
N LEU A 83 -3.21 -5.08 -5.23
CA LEU A 83 -3.45 -3.71 -4.73
C LEU A 83 -4.94 -3.43 -4.51
N ASP A 84 -5.80 -3.80 -5.47
CA ASP A 84 -7.25 -3.62 -5.36
C ASP A 84 -7.81 -4.39 -4.16
N ALA A 85 -7.38 -5.65 -3.96
CA ALA A 85 -7.83 -6.48 -2.85
C ALA A 85 -7.29 -5.98 -1.50
N ALA A 86 -5.99 -5.69 -1.41
CA ALA A 86 -5.35 -5.25 -0.19
C ALA A 86 -5.97 -3.94 0.30
N LEU A 87 -6.10 -2.92 -0.56
CA LEU A 87 -6.57 -1.61 -0.15
C LEU A 87 -8.00 -1.63 0.40
N ILE A 88 -8.91 -2.37 -0.24
CA ILE A 88 -10.27 -2.50 0.30
C ILE A 88 -10.31 -3.33 1.58
N SER A 89 -9.52 -4.41 1.67
CA SER A 89 -9.41 -5.18 2.91
C SER A 89 -8.88 -4.32 4.06
N ARG A 90 -7.83 -3.52 3.84
CA ARG A 90 -7.26 -2.62 4.85
C ARG A 90 -8.24 -1.55 5.29
N ALA A 91 -8.98 -0.93 4.37
CA ALA A 91 -10.00 0.04 4.72
C ALA A 91 -11.11 -0.61 5.58
N CYS A 92 -11.64 -1.76 5.15
CA CYS A 92 -12.73 -2.45 5.82
C CYS A 92 -12.36 -3.00 7.20
N GLU A 93 -11.23 -3.70 7.34
CA GLU A 93 -10.84 -4.34 8.60
C GLU A 93 -10.50 -3.32 9.69
N ASN A 94 -10.02 -2.14 9.29
CA ASN A 94 -9.60 -1.08 10.21
C ASN A 94 -10.64 0.04 10.37
N THR A 95 -11.75 -0.02 9.62
CA THR A 95 -12.77 1.03 9.58
C THR A 95 -12.16 2.42 9.37
N CYS A 96 -11.21 2.53 8.43
CA CYS A 96 -10.44 3.74 8.19
C CYS A 96 -10.35 4.08 6.70
N ALA A 97 -10.04 5.35 6.38
CA ALA A 97 -9.74 5.73 5.02
C ALA A 97 -8.29 5.37 4.69
N VAL A 98 -8.08 4.77 3.52
CA VAL A 98 -6.74 4.49 2.98
C VAL A 98 -6.50 5.43 1.79
N VAL A 99 -5.50 6.30 1.93
CA VAL A 99 -5.05 7.20 0.87
C VAL A 99 -3.79 6.62 0.27
N PHE A 100 -3.95 5.94 -0.86
CA PHE A 100 -2.87 5.27 -1.57
C PHE A 100 -2.31 6.18 -2.66
N CYS A 101 -1.02 6.50 -2.58
CA CYS A 101 -0.34 7.41 -3.50
C CYS A 101 0.86 6.70 -4.13
N ASN A 102 0.66 6.14 -5.32
CA ASN A 102 1.70 5.48 -6.08
C ASN A 102 2.34 6.40 -7.11
N ALA A 103 3.60 6.11 -7.43
CA ALA A 103 4.28 6.77 -8.53
C ALA A 103 3.54 6.52 -9.86
N GLY A 104 3.31 7.61 -10.60
CA GLY A 104 2.84 7.57 -11.97
C GLY A 104 4.00 7.76 -12.95
N GLY A 105 3.80 7.31 -14.19
CA GLY A 105 4.76 7.45 -15.27
C GLY A 105 4.24 6.81 -16.57
N PRO A 106 5.07 6.77 -17.62
CA PRO A 106 4.68 6.18 -18.91
C PRO A 106 4.29 4.70 -18.76
N ALA A 107 3.27 4.26 -19.48
CA ALA A 107 2.78 2.88 -19.42
C ALA A 107 3.83 1.88 -19.95
N GLU A 108 4.71 2.34 -20.84
CA GLU A 108 5.81 1.57 -21.43
C GLU A 108 6.90 1.21 -20.41
N GLU A 109 6.94 1.91 -19.27
CA GLU A 109 7.85 1.65 -18.15
C GLU A 109 7.18 0.88 -17.01
N ASP A 110 6.00 0.32 -17.25
CA ASP A 110 5.19 -0.50 -16.34
C ASP A 110 4.76 0.21 -15.04
N PHE A 111 4.74 1.55 -15.00
CA PHE A 111 4.21 2.27 -13.85
C PHE A 111 2.77 1.84 -13.57
N ALA A 112 2.51 1.31 -12.37
CA ALA A 112 1.19 0.77 -12.07
C ALA A 112 0.14 1.89 -11.96
N GLY A 113 0.52 3.08 -11.51
CA GLY A 113 -0.47 4.11 -11.17
C GLY A 113 -1.38 3.60 -10.04
N LEU A 114 -2.70 3.62 -10.25
CA LEU A 114 -3.71 3.13 -9.30
C LEU A 114 -3.76 3.92 -7.97
N SER A 115 -3.21 5.13 -7.95
CA SER A 115 -3.38 6.06 -6.83
C SER A 115 -4.86 6.23 -6.55
N GLN A 116 -5.28 6.02 -5.30
CA GLN A 116 -6.70 5.99 -4.97
C GLN A 116 -7.00 6.32 -3.52
N VAL A 117 -8.22 6.77 -3.28
CA VAL A 117 -8.79 6.87 -1.93
C VAL A 117 -9.81 5.75 -1.77
N THR A 118 -9.60 4.92 -0.76
CA THR A 118 -10.47 3.80 -0.43
C THR A 118 -11.07 4.00 0.95
N VAL A 119 -12.38 3.85 1.09
CA VAL A 119 -13.08 4.01 2.38
C VAL A 119 -13.92 2.77 2.69
N PRO A 120 -14.25 2.52 3.98
CA PRO A 120 -15.13 1.43 4.35
C PRO A 120 -16.47 1.59 3.63
N PHE A 121 -17.07 0.48 3.20
CA PHE A 121 -18.37 0.39 2.51
C PHE A 121 -18.42 0.85 1.05
N LEU A 122 -17.79 1.98 0.68
CA LEU A 122 -17.88 2.51 -0.69
C LEU A 122 -16.79 1.95 -1.62
N GLY A 123 -15.73 1.37 -1.06
CA GLY A 123 -14.60 0.95 -1.87
C GLY A 123 -13.77 2.15 -2.33
N CYS A 124 -13.23 2.05 -3.54
CA CYS A 124 -12.49 3.12 -4.19
C CYS A 124 -13.44 4.25 -4.60
N ILE A 125 -13.30 5.43 -3.97
CA ILE A 125 -14.13 6.62 -4.25
C ILE A 125 -13.49 7.59 -5.24
N GLY A 126 -12.23 7.36 -5.61
CA GLY A 126 -11.52 8.11 -6.64
C GLY A 126 -10.20 7.45 -6.95
N ARG A 127 -9.83 7.40 -8.24
CA ARG A 127 -8.59 6.78 -8.73
C ARG A 127 -7.94 7.63 -9.81
N THR A 128 -6.62 7.69 -9.80
CA THR A 128 -5.77 8.33 -10.81
C THR A 128 -4.63 7.40 -11.22
N GLY A 129 -4.12 7.59 -12.44
CA GLY A 129 -3.16 6.69 -13.08
C GLY A 129 -3.88 5.62 -13.87
#